data_AF-A0A7C1TL96-F1
#
_entry.id   AF-A0A7C1TL96-F1
#
_cell.length_a   1.000
_cell.length_b   1.000
_cell.length_c   1.000
_cell.angle_alpha   90.00
_cell.angle_beta   90.00
_cell.angle_gamma   90.00
#
_symmetry.space_group_name_H-M   'P 1'
#
loop_
_entity.id
_entity.type
_entity.pdbx_description
1 polymer ?
#
loop_
_entity_poly.entity_id
_entity_poly.type
_entity_poly.pdbx_seq_one_letter_code
_entity_poly.pdbx_strand_id
1 'polypeptide(L)'
;MTLASAYLTSEFASGSKPARFVLDTPLVIAMLVLLVLGLVMVGSASLGVAQHDFGDPFHYLWRQSAYVLVALTLGVGAFFVPIGFWQKAGPVLIVGAALVLMLVFVPGLGTEVKGSRRWLN
;
A
#
# COMPACT_ATOMS: atom_id res chain seq x y z
N MET A 1 26.26 -34.12 -37.98
CA MET A 1 24.99 -33.38 -38.20
C MET A 1 23.89 -33.68 -37.17
N THR A 2 23.93 -34.79 -36.43
CA THR A 2 22.88 -35.18 -35.46
C THR A 2 23.01 -34.53 -34.07
N LEU A 3 24.23 -34.23 -33.61
CA LEU A 3 24.45 -33.64 -32.27
C LEU A 3 24.03 -32.16 -32.19
N ALA A 4 24.19 -31.38 -33.26
CA ALA A 4 23.76 -29.98 -33.31
C ALA A 4 22.22 -29.84 -33.25
N SER A 5 21.48 -30.78 -33.85
CA SER A 5 20.01 -30.79 -33.80
C SER A 5 19.48 -31.10 -32.40
N ALA A 6 20.19 -31.93 -31.63
CA ALA A 6 19.83 -32.24 -30.24
C ALA A 6 20.08 -31.04 -29.32
N TYR A 7 21.20 -30.33 -29.50
CA TYR A 7 21.51 -29.11 -28.74
C TYR A 7 20.52 -27.96 -29.00
N LEU A 8 20.13 -27.75 -30.25
CA LEU A 8 19.11 -26.74 -30.58
C LEU A 8 17.77 -27.08 -29.91
N THR A 9 17.38 -28.35 -29.88
CA THR A 9 16.12 -28.78 -29.25
C THR A 9 16.12 -28.60 -27.72
N SER A 10 17.26 -28.81 -27.05
CA SER A 10 17.36 -28.59 -25.59
C SER A 10 17.34 -27.12 -25.19
N GLU A 11 17.87 -26.22 -26.04
CA GLU A 11 17.81 -24.77 -25.82
C GLU A 11 16.36 -24.26 -25.88
N PHE A 12 15.57 -24.74 -26.85
CA PHE A 12 14.16 -24.37 -26.99
C PHE A 12 13.24 -24.99 -25.92
N ALA A 13 13.66 -26.07 -25.24
CA ALA A 13 12.91 -26.69 -24.15
C ALA A 13 13.10 -25.96 -22.80
N SER A 14 14.09 -25.06 -22.68
CA SER A 14 14.38 -24.27 -21.47
C SER A 14 13.56 -22.96 -21.41
N GLY A 15 12.37 -22.97 -21.99
CA GLY A 15 11.64 -21.76 -22.40
C GLY A 15 10.31 -21.54 -21.70
N SER A 16 10.19 -21.76 -20.39
CA SER A 16 9.15 -21.12 -19.54
C SER A 16 9.25 -21.66 -18.12
N LYS A 17 10.00 -20.97 -17.25
CA LYS A 17 9.83 -21.16 -15.81
C LYS A 17 8.38 -20.79 -15.49
N PRO A 18 7.58 -21.64 -14.84
CA PRO A 18 6.23 -21.26 -14.44
C PRO A 18 6.33 -19.98 -13.63
N ALA A 19 5.44 -19.02 -13.87
CA ALA A 19 5.31 -17.83 -13.06
C ALA A 19 4.99 -18.28 -11.63
N ARG A 20 6.03 -18.54 -10.84
CA ARG A 20 5.90 -18.74 -9.41
C ARG A 20 5.35 -17.41 -8.89
N PHE A 21 4.38 -17.49 -7.99
CA PHE A 21 4.15 -16.41 -7.05
C PHE A 21 5.44 -16.21 -6.26
N VAL A 22 6.37 -15.44 -6.84
CA VAL A 22 7.60 -15.04 -6.19
C VAL A 22 7.22 -13.83 -5.37
N LEU A 23 6.90 -14.07 -4.11
CA LEU A 23 6.92 -12.98 -3.14
C LEU A 23 8.37 -12.51 -3.05
N ASP A 24 8.60 -11.24 -3.36
CA ASP A 24 9.89 -10.60 -3.15
C ASP A 24 10.11 -10.43 -1.64
N THR A 25 10.54 -11.51 -0.99
CA THR A 25 10.86 -11.56 0.44
C THR A 25 11.69 -10.36 0.92
N PRO A 26 12.75 -9.89 0.22
CA PRO A 26 13.48 -8.71 0.67
C PRO A 26 12.63 -7.43 0.68
N LEU A 27 11.71 -7.27 -0.28
CA LEU A 27 10.81 -6.12 -0.33
C LEU A 27 9.80 -6.15 0.81
N VAL A 28 9.25 -7.33 1.10
CA VAL A 28 8.31 -7.51 2.23
C VAL A 28 8.99 -7.22 3.56
N ILE A 29 10.23 -7.71 3.75
CA ILE A 29 11.00 -7.42 4.96
C ILE A 29 11.28 -5.93 5.08
N ALA A 30 11.73 -5.26 4.01
CA ALA A 30 11.97 -3.83 4.01
C ALA A 30 10.71 -3.03 4.37
N MET A 31 9.55 -3.41 3.82
CA MET A 31 8.25 -2.82 4.13
C MET A 31 7.92 -2.96 5.63
N LEU A 32 8.07 -4.16 6.20
CA LEU A 32 7.79 -4.39 7.62
C LEU A 32 8.73 -3.60 8.54
N VAL A 33 10.02 -3.52 8.20
CA VAL A 33 11.00 -2.73 8.95
C VAL A 33 10.64 -1.25 8.94
N LEU A 34 10.30 -0.69 7.77
CA LEU A 34 9.88 0.70 7.65
C LEU A 34 8.59 0.99 8.43
N LEU A 35 7.64 0.06 8.44
CA LEU A 35 6.38 0.18 9.17
C LEU A 35 6.62 0.19 10.69
N VAL A 36 7.43 -0.73 11.22
CA VAL A 36 7.79 -0.76 12.65
C VAL A 36 8.57 0.49 13.04
N LEU A 37 9.52 0.93 12.22
CA LEU A 37 10.30 2.15 12.46
C LEU A 37 9.39 3.39 12.51
N GLY A 38 8.43 3.50 11.59
CA GLY A 38 7.44 4.57 11.60
C GLY A 38 6.57 4.55 12.86
N LEU A 39 6.17 3.36 13.33
CA LEU A 39 5.37 3.22 14.55
C LEU A 39 6.18 3.64 15.79
N VAL A 40 7.46 3.28 15.85
CA VAL A 40 8.39 3.71 16.90
C VAL A 40 8.59 5.22 16.88
N MET A 41 8.74 5.84 15.71
CA MET A 41 8.89 7.29 15.57
C MET A 41 7.65 8.03 16.09
N VAL A 42 6.45 7.57 15.72
CA VAL A 42 5.18 8.16 16.20
C VAL A 42 5.12 8.07 17.71
N GLY A 43 5.38 6.89 18.29
CA GLY A 43 5.44 6.72 19.75
C GLY A 43 6.45 7.69 20.39
N SER A 44 7.68 7.74 19.89
CA SER A 44 8.73 8.57 20.46
C SER A 44 8.44 10.06 20.43
N ALA A 45 7.84 10.57 19.35
CA ALA A 45 7.56 12.01 19.20
C ALA A 45 6.28 12.45 19.91
N SER A 46 5.32 11.55 20.12
CA SER A 46 4.00 11.92 20.63
C SER A 46 3.79 11.67 22.13
N LEU A 47 4.71 10.99 22.83
CA LEU A 47 4.66 10.79 24.28
C LEU A 47 4.54 12.11 25.06
N GLY A 48 5.34 13.12 24.70
CA GLY A 48 5.35 14.42 25.40
C GLY A 48 4.09 15.27 25.14
N VAL A 49 3.50 15.17 23.95
CA VAL A 49 2.28 15.90 23.57
C VAL A 49 1.03 15.20 24.12
N ALA A 50 1.00 13.87 24.07
CA ALA A 50 -0.15 13.07 24.52
C ALA A 50 -0.33 13.10 26.05
N GLN A 51 0.77 13.12 26.81
CA GLN A 51 0.71 13.34 28.26
C GLN A 51 0.13 14.70 28.64
N HIS A 52 0.39 15.73 27.83
CA HIS A 52 -0.06 17.08 28.10
C HIS A 52 -1.53 17.31 27.70
N ASP A 53 -1.97 16.76 26.57
CA ASP A 53 -3.29 17.06 26.00
C ASP A 53 -4.38 16.02 26.33
N PHE A 54 -4.01 14.75 26.57
CA PHE A 54 -4.97 13.65 26.74
C PHE A 54 -4.78 12.83 28.03
N GLY A 55 -3.71 13.06 28.78
CA GLY A 55 -3.39 12.30 30.01
C GLY A 55 -2.96 10.85 29.78
N ASP A 56 -2.98 10.36 28.54
CA ASP A 56 -2.51 9.03 28.13
C ASP A 56 -1.36 9.16 27.10
N PRO A 57 -0.12 8.79 27.45
CA PRO A 57 1.03 8.82 26.55
C PRO A 57 0.86 7.99 25.26
N PHE A 58 -0.04 7.01 25.25
CA PHE A 58 -0.18 6.03 24.17
C PHE A 58 -1.37 6.31 23.23
N HIS A 59 -2.09 7.41 23.40
CA HIS A 59 -3.28 7.72 22.60
C HIS A 59 -3.00 7.71 21.08
N TYR A 60 -1.93 8.38 20.65
CA TYR A 60 -1.54 8.40 19.23
C TYR A 60 -0.98 7.06 18.75
N LEU A 61 -0.33 6.30 19.63
CA LEU A 61 0.20 4.97 19.30
C LEU A 61 -0.95 3.99 19.01
N TRP A 62 -2.02 4.03 19.80
CA TRP A 62 -3.20 3.17 19.60
C TRP A 62 -3.95 3.48 18.31
N ARG A 63 -4.10 4.76 17.94
CA ARG A 63 -4.67 5.14 16.64
C ARG A 63 -3.79 4.67 15.49
N GLN A 64 -2.48 4.90 15.58
CA GLN A 64 -1.55 4.52 14.53
C GLN A 64 -1.49 3.00 14.35
N SER A 65 -1.53 2.21 15.44
CA SER A 65 -1.57 0.76 15.37
C SER A 65 -2.88 0.24 14.76
N ALA A 66 -4.02 0.87 15.06
CA ALA A 66 -5.29 0.55 14.41
C ALA A 66 -5.25 0.82 12.90
N TYR A 67 -4.68 1.96 12.47
CA TYR A 67 -4.50 2.25 11.03
C TYR A 67 -3.56 1.26 10.36
N VAL A 68 -2.48 0.86 11.03
CA VAL A 68 -1.56 -0.18 10.54
C VAL A 68 -2.30 -1.52 10.35
N LEU A 69 -3.16 -1.91 11.28
CA LEU A 69 -3.92 -3.15 11.19
C LEU A 69 -4.92 -3.11 10.02
N VAL A 70 -5.61 -1.99 9.83
CA VAL A 70 -6.49 -1.77 8.66
C VAL A 70 -5.68 -1.79 7.36
N ALA A 71 -4.51 -1.14 7.32
CA ALA A 71 -3.65 -1.13 6.14
C ALA A 71 -3.14 -2.54 5.78
N LEU A 72 -2.74 -3.34 6.77
CA LEU A 72 -2.28 -4.72 6.55
C LEU A 72 -3.41 -5.61 6.05
N THR A 73 -4.60 -5.54 6.67
CA THR A 73 -5.76 -6.34 6.25
C THR A 73 -6.21 -5.99 4.83
N LEU A 74 -6.30 -4.69 4.50
CA LEU A 74 -6.62 -4.23 3.15
C LEU A 74 -5.51 -4.57 2.13
N GLY A 75 -4.24 -4.42 2.52
CA GLY A 75 -3.09 -4.74 1.66
C GLY A 75 -3.03 -6.23 1.30
N VAL A 76 -3.24 -7.11 2.29
CA VAL A 76 -3.37 -8.56 2.07
C VAL A 76 -4.57 -8.86 1.18
N GLY A 77 -5.72 -8.22 1.43
CA GLY A 77 -6.90 -8.35 0.58
C GLY A 77 -6.62 -7.94 -0.87
N ALA A 78 -5.93 -6.83 -1.10
CA ALA A 78 -5.54 -6.36 -2.42
C ALA A 78 -4.56 -7.32 -3.13
N PHE A 79 -3.67 -7.99 -2.37
CA PHE A 79 -2.76 -8.99 -2.90
C PHE A 79 -3.49 -10.25 -3.42
N PHE A 80 -4.63 -10.60 -2.83
CA PHE A 80 -5.48 -11.70 -3.31
C PHE A 80 -6.27 -11.34 -4.58
N VAL A 81 -6.40 -10.06 -4.92
CA VAL A 81 -7.13 -9.63 -6.12
C VAL A 81 -6.26 -9.81 -7.37
N PRO A 82 -6.72 -10.54 -8.40
CA PRO A 82 -5.92 -10.82 -9.59
C PRO A 82 -5.59 -9.53 -10.36
N ILE A 83 -4.37 -9.43 -10.90
CA ILE A 83 -3.88 -8.24 -11.61
C ILE A 83 -4.78 -7.81 -12.78
N GLY A 84 -5.44 -8.76 -13.43
CA GLY A 84 -6.38 -8.49 -14.53
C GLY A 84 -7.63 -7.72 -14.10
N PHE A 85 -8.05 -7.82 -12.83
CA PHE A 85 -9.13 -6.99 -12.29
C PHE A 85 -8.69 -5.53 -12.21
N TRP A 86 -7.51 -5.27 -11.64
CA TRP A 86 -6.94 -3.93 -11.51
C TRP A 86 -6.74 -3.25 -12.87
N GLN A 87 -6.25 -4.00 -13.86
CA GLN A 87 -6.06 -3.47 -15.22
C GLN A 87 -7.39 -3.05 -15.89
N LYS A 88 -8.44 -3.87 -15.74
CA LYS A 88 -9.77 -3.54 -16.29
C LYS A 88 -10.45 -2.40 -15.52
N ALA A 89 -10.23 -2.31 -14.21
CA ALA A 89 -10.76 -1.26 -13.37
C ALA A 89 -10.03 0.08 -13.56
N GLY A 90 -8.81 0.09 -14.11
CA GLY A 90 -7.96 1.28 -14.26
C GLY A 90 -8.68 2.53 -14.80
N PRO A 91 -9.36 2.47 -15.96
CA PRO A 91 -10.09 3.63 -16.49
C PRO A 91 -11.20 4.13 -15.55
N VAL A 92 -11.94 3.22 -14.92
CA VAL A 92 -13.01 3.57 -13.97
C VAL A 92 -12.43 4.19 -12.70
N LEU A 93 -11.30 3.68 -12.20
CA LEU A 93 -10.61 4.22 -11.03
C LEU A 93 -10.10 5.64 -11.28
N ILE A 94 -9.59 5.93 -12.49
CA ILE A 94 -9.15 7.29 -12.86
C ILE A 94 -10.33 8.26 -12.88
N VAL A 95 -11.45 7.87 -13.52
CA VAL A 95 -12.66 8.70 -13.54
C VAL A 95 -13.20 8.90 -12.12
N GLY A 96 -13.23 7.84 -11.31
CA GLY A 96 -13.63 7.91 -9.90
C GLY A 96 -12.74 8.87 -9.09
N ALA A 97 -11.42 8.78 -9.25
CA ALA A 97 -10.47 9.67 -8.58
C ALA A 97 -10.67 11.14 -8.99
N ALA A 98 -10.89 11.40 -10.29
CA ALA A 98 -11.19 12.73 -10.79
C ALA A 98 -12.51 13.28 -10.21
N LEU A 99 -13.54 12.44 -10.11
CA LEU A 99 -14.82 12.83 -9.50
C LEU A 99 -14.68 13.15 -8.02
N VAL A 100 -13.93 12.33 -7.25
CA VAL A 100 -13.66 12.62 -5.82
C VAL A 100 -12.88 13.92 -5.68
N LEU A 101 -11.93 14.20 -6.58
CA LEU A 101 -11.19 15.46 -6.58
C LEU A 101 -12.09 16.66 -6.86
N MET A 102 -13.06 16.53 -7.78
CA MET A 102 -14.10 17.55 -8.00
C MET A 102 -15.01 17.70 -6.78
N LEU A 103 -15.36 16.60 -6.10
CA LEU A 103 -16.25 16.60 -4.94
C LEU A 103 -15.66 17.39 -3.76
N VAL A 104 -14.34 17.41 -3.59
CA VAL A 104 -13.66 18.22 -2.56
C VAL A 104 -13.95 19.72 -2.71
N PHE A 105 -14.30 20.21 -3.90
CA PHE A 105 -14.67 21.62 -4.12
C PHE A 105 -16.09 21.96 -3.65
N VAL A 106 -16.94 20.96 -3.41
CA VAL A 106 -18.30 21.19 -2.91
C VAL A 106 -18.22 21.71 -1.47
N PRO A 107 -18.71 22.93 -1.18
CA PRO A 107 -18.70 23.49 0.16
C PRO A 107 -19.58 22.63 1.08
N GLY A 108 -18.97 22.04 2.11
CA GLY A 108 -19.63 21.16 3.07
C GLY A 108 -19.00 19.78 3.23
N LEU A 109 -18.23 19.29 2.24
CA LEU A 109 -17.57 17.97 2.29
C LEU A 109 -16.05 18.07 2.52
N GLY A 110 -15.41 19.12 2.02
CA GLY A 110 -13.97 19.36 2.22
C GLY A 110 -13.70 20.16 3.48
N THR A 111 -12.83 19.67 4.36
CA THR A 111 -12.26 20.49 5.43
C THR A 111 -11.12 21.35 4.91
N GLU A 112 -11.20 22.63 5.26
CA GLU A 112 -10.19 23.61 4.90
C GLU A 112 -9.16 23.67 6.03
N VAL A 113 -8.00 23.04 5.81
CA VAL A 113 -6.88 23.05 6.77
C VAL A 113 -5.77 23.93 6.17
N LYS A 114 -5.39 24.99 6.89
CA LYS A 114 -4.39 26.00 6.43
C LYS A 114 -4.74 26.68 5.09
N GLY A 115 -6.02 26.99 4.85
CA GLY A 115 -6.48 27.74 3.66
C GLY A 115 -6.54 26.93 2.36
N SER A 116 -6.52 25.59 2.44
CA SER A 116 -6.69 24.71 1.28
C SER A 116 -7.60 23.53 1.60
N ARG A 117 -8.62 23.33 0.77
CA ARG A 117 -9.53 22.18 0.83
C ARG A 117 -8.87 20.98 0.16
N ARG A 118 -8.34 20.05 0.95
CA ARG A 118 -7.62 18.84 0.48
C ARG A 118 -8.04 17.55 1.16
N TRP A 119 -8.87 17.64 2.20
CA TRP A 119 -9.26 16.52 3.04
C TRP A 119 -10.78 16.45 3.05
N LEU A 120 -11.33 15.27 2.79
CA LEU A 120 -12.73 14.98 3.09
C LEU A 120 -12.80 14.53 4.56
N ASN A 121 -13.77 15.02 5.31
CA ASN A 121 -14.05 14.54 6.68
C ASN A 121 -15.18 13.53 6.72
#